data_AF-A0A5J6IN03-F1
#
_entry.id   AF-A0A5J6IN03-F1
#
_cell.length_a   1.000
_cell.length_b   1.000
_cell.length_c   1.000
_cell.angle_alpha   90.00
_cell.angle_beta   90.00
_cell.angle_gamma   90.00
#
_symmetry.space_group_name_H-M   'P 1'
#
loop_
_entity.id
_entity.type
_entity.pdbx_description
1 polymer ?
#
loop_
_entity_poly.entity_id
_entity_poly.type
_entity_poly.pdbx_seq_one_letter_code
_entity_poly.pdbx_strand_id
1 'polypeptide(L)'
;MHGTSPGGCRSRTSRSACTGGIARLATPPRRPRRRCARRSRVRQTRSPASPHPARGTRRGRGPTAKRIRDPRTGAVPQVAAYDYNERVWNPPMPLLFQYDRSGEISAMNGDFLRKCLNDVLDATGLTDADGCPLDFDPHDFRRIFITDAIRSGLPPHIAQVIAGHSDINTTMGYNAIYPAEAIEAHRAFIARRRTLRPSEEYRTPTAEEWDAFLGHFERRKLSIGICARAFGTSCIHEHACVRCSMLRPEPDQRGRLIEIRDNLVARITEAEREGWLGELEGLEVSLAGAQDKLAQLDAELARRSTAVDLGIPTFRDIAGRDGTSPRQSG
;
A
#
# COMPACT_ATOMS: atom_id res chain seq x y z
N MET A 1 11.72 -34.51 -57.01
CA MET A 1 10.65 -34.36 -56.01
C MET A 1 11.17 -33.48 -54.88
N HIS A 2 10.40 -32.46 -54.55
CA HIS A 2 10.73 -31.37 -53.64
C HIS A 2 11.11 -31.81 -52.22
N GLY A 3 12.02 -31.06 -51.59
CA GLY A 3 12.39 -31.25 -50.19
C GLY A 3 13.46 -30.28 -49.71
N THR A 4 13.28 -28.99 -50.00
CA THR A 4 14.16 -27.89 -49.60
C THR A 4 14.03 -27.63 -48.08
N SER A 5 15.09 -27.84 -47.31
CA SER A 5 15.29 -27.21 -46.00
C SER A 5 15.94 -25.84 -46.20
N PRO A 6 15.48 -24.81 -45.47
CA PRO A 6 16.42 -23.76 -45.11
C PRO A 6 16.27 -23.26 -43.67
N GLY A 7 17.44 -23.03 -43.06
CA GLY A 7 17.76 -21.70 -42.60
C GLY A 7 17.41 -21.36 -41.16
N GLY A 8 18.38 -21.60 -40.27
CA GLY A 8 18.43 -20.94 -38.97
C GLY A 8 18.53 -19.42 -39.12
N CYS A 9 17.66 -18.70 -38.41
CA CYS A 9 17.72 -17.25 -38.30
C CYS A 9 18.27 -16.87 -36.92
N ARG A 10 19.35 -16.09 -36.93
CA ARG A 10 20.10 -15.59 -35.77
C ARG A 10 19.26 -14.55 -35.03
N SER A 11 19.05 -14.75 -33.73
CA SER A 11 18.47 -13.75 -32.83
C SER A 11 19.48 -12.63 -32.52
N ARG A 12 19.32 -11.47 -33.16
CA ARG A 12 19.89 -10.20 -32.69
C ARG A 12 18.92 -9.57 -31.69
N THR A 13 19.23 -9.66 -30.41
CA THR A 13 18.59 -8.84 -29.37
C THR A 13 19.21 -7.44 -29.37
N SER A 14 18.55 -6.47 -30.01
CA SER A 14 18.81 -5.05 -29.77
C SER A 14 18.07 -4.62 -28.50
N ARG A 15 18.83 -4.23 -27.47
CA ARG A 15 18.32 -3.52 -26.29
C ARG A 15 17.95 -2.10 -26.73
N SER A 16 16.65 -1.81 -26.85
CA SER A 16 16.16 -0.43 -26.89
C SER A 16 15.78 -0.01 -25.47
N ALA A 17 16.48 1.01 -24.96
CA ALA A 17 16.18 1.63 -23.69
C ALA A 17 14.91 2.49 -23.84
N CYS A 18 13.81 2.05 -23.23
CA CYS A 18 12.63 2.88 -23.03
C CYS A 18 12.77 3.64 -21.71
N THR A 19 13.13 4.92 -21.82
CA THR A 19 13.00 5.93 -20.78
C THR A 19 11.51 6.11 -20.42
N GLY A 20 11.10 5.58 -19.27
CA GLY A 20 9.76 5.75 -18.72
C GLY A 20 9.56 7.16 -18.17
N GLY A 21 8.99 8.06 -18.98
CA GLY A 21 8.46 9.33 -18.52
C GLY A 21 7.13 9.12 -17.79
N ILE A 22 7.08 9.47 -16.50
CA ILE A 22 5.85 9.48 -15.71
C ILE A 22 4.96 10.62 -16.24
N ALA A 23 3.94 10.27 -17.02
CA ALA A 23 2.91 11.21 -17.43
C ALA A 23 2.11 11.64 -16.19
N ARG A 24 2.24 12.91 -15.80
CA ARG A 24 1.37 13.54 -14.80
C ARG A 24 -0.07 13.45 -15.31
N LEU A 25 -0.89 12.61 -14.67
CA LEU A 25 -2.33 12.56 -14.88
C LEU A 25 -2.92 13.94 -14.54
N ALA A 26 -3.39 14.64 -15.57
CA ALA A 26 -4.07 15.91 -15.42
C ALA A 26 -5.40 15.70 -14.70
N THR A 27 -5.57 16.36 -13.55
CA THR A 27 -6.85 16.47 -12.86
C THR A 27 -7.90 17.04 -13.84
N PRO A 28 -9.07 16.41 -14.02
CA PRO A 28 -10.09 16.95 -14.90
C PRO A 28 -10.57 18.32 -14.37
N PRO A 29 -10.89 19.28 -15.26
CA PRO A 29 -11.27 20.62 -14.84
C PRO A 29 -12.56 20.56 -14.01
N ARG A 30 -12.49 21.08 -12.77
CA ARG A 30 -13.70 21.38 -11.98
C ARG A 30 -14.55 22.35 -12.80
N ARG A 31 -15.83 22.01 -13.03
CA ARG A 31 -16.79 22.97 -13.57
C ARG A 31 -16.72 24.25 -12.72
N PRO A 32 -16.73 25.45 -13.35
CA PRO A 32 -16.69 26.70 -12.60
C PRO A 32 -17.91 26.74 -11.68
N ARG A 33 -17.65 26.85 -10.36
CA ARG A 33 -18.69 27.09 -9.36
C ARG A 33 -19.44 28.36 -9.78
N ARG A 34 -20.74 28.25 -10.08
CA ARG A 34 -21.58 29.45 -10.23
C ARG A 34 -21.49 30.23 -8.93
N ARG A 35 -21.04 31.49 -8.98
CA ARG A 35 -20.97 32.36 -7.80
C ARG A 35 -22.38 32.40 -7.17
N CYS A 36 -22.49 31.88 -5.95
CA CYS A 36 -23.68 32.00 -5.12
C CYS A 36 -23.84 33.51 -4.82
N ALA A 37 -24.72 34.20 -5.56
CA ALA A 37 -25.04 35.59 -5.28
C ALA A 37 -25.76 35.65 -3.93
N ARG A 38 -25.03 36.02 -2.88
CA ARG A 38 -25.59 36.29 -1.55
C ARG A 38 -26.63 37.41 -1.71
N ARG A 39 -27.91 37.07 -1.84
CA ARG A 39 -29.00 38.04 -1.70
C ARG A 39 -29.07 38.44 -0.23
N SER A 40 -28.27 39.42 0.16
CA SER A 40 -28.45 40.17 1.40
C SER A 40 -29.83 40.85 1.35
N ARG A 41 -30.82 40.29 2.05
CA ARG A 41 -32.07 40.99 2.34
C ARG A 41 -31.74 42.17 3.26
N VAL A 42 -31.63 43.36 2.68
CA VAL A 42 -31.66 44.62 3.44
C VAL A 42 -33.07 44.75 4.03
N ARG A 43 -33.13 44.74 5.36
CA ARG A 43 -34.36 44.93 6.14
C ARG A 43 -34.68 46.43 6.12
N GLN A 44 -35.50 46.89 5.17
CA GLN A 44 -36.07 48.24 5.24
C GLN A 44 -37.35 48.22 6.06
N THR A 45 -37.35 49.03 7.11
CA THR A 45 -38.47 49.30 8.01
C THR A 45 -39.54 50.13 7.29
N ARG A 46 -40.78 49.63 7.21
CA ARG A 46 -42.00 50.45 7.04
C ARG A 46 -43.14 49.89 7.90
N SER A 47 -43.78 50.80 8.63
CA SER A 47 -44.93 50.61 9.54
C SER A 47 -46.27 50.50 8.78
N PRO A 48 -47.39 50.14 9.45
CA PRO A 48 -48.39 49.20 8.94
C PRO A 48 -49.64 49.84 8.32
N ALA A 49 -50.26 49.18 7.35
CA ALA A 49 -51.67 49.37 7.00
C ALA A 49 -52.27 48.14 6.26
N SER A 50 -53.23 47.51 6.94
CA SER A 50 -54.40 46.71 6.51
C SER A 50 -54.29 45.46 5.61
N PRO A 51 -55.12 44.42 5.86
CA PRO A 51 -54.96 43.10 5.28
C PRO A 51 -55.81 42.94 4.00
N HIS A 52 -55.16 42.61 2.89
CA HIS A 52 -55.82 42.00 1.73
C HIS A 52 -55.36 40.54 1.59
N PRO A 53 -56.24 39.64 1.12
CA PRO A 53 -56.12 38.21 1.32
C PRO A 53 -54.91 37.64 0.57
N ALA A 54 -54.21 36.74 1.24
CA ALA A 54 -53.07 36.03 0.70
C ALA A 54 -53.47 35.36 -0.63
N ARG A 55 -52.86 35.82 -1.73
CA ARG A 55 -52.77 35.04 -2.97
C ARG A 55 -52.00 33.77 -2.60
N GLY A 56 -52.75 32.69 -2.39
CA GLY A 56 -52.19 31.37 -2.22
C GLY A 56 -51.22 31.09 -3.35
N THR A 57 -49.93 31.01 -3.02
CA THR A 57 -48.97 30.38 -3.90
C THR A 57 -49.47 28.95 -4.06
N ARG A 58 -50.06 28.65 -5.23
CA ARG A 58 -50.21 27.26 -5.68
C ARG A 58 -48.81 26.68 -5.64
N ARG A 59 -48.47 25.98 -4.55
CA ARG A 59 -47.43 24.97 -4.56
C ARG A 59 -47.86 24.00 -5.64
N GLY A 60 -47.33 24.17 -6.84
CA GLY A 60 -47.50 23.22 -7.92
C GLY A 60 -47.12 21.87 -7.33
N ARG A 61 -48.09 20.96 -7.30
CA ARG A 61 -47.85 19.58 -6.91
C ARG A 61 -46.70 19.10 -7.78
N GLY A 62 -45.56 18.79 -7.17
CA GLY A 62 -44.42 18.23 -7.91
C GLY A 62 -44.89 17.03 -8.75
N PRO A 63 -44.25 16.74 -9.88
CA PRO A 63 -44.69 15.68 -10.77
C PRO A 63 -44.82 14.36 -10.01
N THR A 64 -46.06 13.91 -9.77
CA THR A 64 -46.32 12.61 -9.18
C THR A 64 -46.10 11.56 -10.25
N ALA A 65 -45.12 10.67 -10.07
CA ALA A 65 -44.94 9.54 -10.95
C ALA A 65 -46.21 8.68 -10.93
N LYS A 66 -46.89 8.59 -12.07
CA LYS A 66 -48.04 7.72 -12.28
C LYS A 66 -47.76 6.85 -13.48
N ARG A 67 -48.17 5.58 -13.40
CA ARG A 67 -48.09 4.68 -14.55
C ARG A 67 -49.02 5.22 -15.65
N ILE A 68 -48.45 5.58 -16.80
CA ILE A 68 -49.23 6.02 -17.96
C ILE A 68 -49.84 4.80 -18.63
N ARG A 69 -51.16 4.83 -18.79
CA ARG A 69 -51.94 3.89 -19.57
C ARG A 69 -52.98 4.68 -20.33
N ASP A 70 -53.25 4.26 -21.56
CA ASP A 70 -54.40 4.74 -22.32
C ASP A 70 -55.68 4.47 -21.50
N PRO A 71 -56.48 5.50 -21.17
CA PRO A 71 -57.70 5.33 -20.38
C PRO A 71 -58.76 4.43 -21.04
N ARG A 72 -58.73 4.29 -22.38
CA ARG A 72 -59.69 3.51 -23.16
C ARG A 72 -59.22 2.08 -23.39
N THR A 73 -57.93 1.88 -23.65
CA THR A 73 -57.39 0.56 -24.03
C THR A 73 -56.56 -0.11 -22.94
N GLY A 74 -56.15 0.63 -21.90
CA GLY A 74 -55.27 0.13 -20.83
C GLY A 74 -53.82 -0.13 -21.27
N ALA A 75 -53.53 0.01 -22.57
CA ALA A 75 -52.21 -0.17 -23.17
C ALA A 75 -51.28 0.99 -22.84
N VAL A 76 -49.97 0.75 -22.93
CA VAL A 76 -48.97 1.82 -22.82
C VAL A 76 -48.90 2.55 -24.16
N PRO A 77 -49.09 3.88 -24.20
CA PRO A 77 -48.98 4.66 -25.42
C PRO A 77 -47.62 4.47 -26.10
N GLN A 78 -47.63 4.39 -27.43
CA GLN A 78 -46.40 4.31 -28.23
C GLN A 78 -45.94 5.73 -28.54
N VAL A 79 -44.69 6.05 -28.17
CA VAL A 79 -44.10 7.36 -28.42
C VAL A 79 -42.79 7.21 -29.16
N ALA A 80 -42.53 8.09 -30.13
CA ALA A 80 -41.22 8.19 -30.75
C ALA A 80 -40.23 8.85 -29.77
N ALA A 81 -38.98 8.41 -29.78
CA ALA A 81 -37.92 9.00 -28.98
C ALA A 81 -36.71 9.30 -29.86
N TYR A 82 -36.08 10.44 -29.60
CA TYR A 82 -34.83 10.82 -30.24
C TYR A 82 -33.66 10.20 -29.49
N ASP A 83 -32.84 9.41 -30.19
CA ASP A 83 -31.57 8.94 -29.67
C ASP A 83 -30.53 10.06 -29.82
N TYR A 84 -30.05 10.62 -28.71
CA TYR A 84 -29.06 11.71 -28.73
C TYR A 84 -27.65 11.25 -29.10
N ASN A 85 -27.33 9.96 -28.93
CA ASN A 85 -26.02 9.41 -29.27
C ASN A 85 -25.94 9.11 -30.77
N GLU A 86 -26.98 8.46 -31.30
CA GLU A 86 -27.06 8.10 -32.72
C GLU A 86 -27.64 9.23 -33.58
N ARG A 87 -28.24 10.25 -32.95
CA ARG A 87 -28.87 11.42 -33.58
C ARG A 87 -30.04 11.08 -34.53
N VAL A 88 -30.77 10.00 -34.24
CA VAL A 88 -31.89 9.50 -35.04
C VAL A 88 -33.19 9.43 -34.25
N TRP A 89 -34.32 9.54 -34.95
CA TRP A 89 -35.64 9.27 -34.36
C TRP A 89 -35.95 7.79 -34.44
N ASN A 90 -36.17 7.17 -33.27
CA ASN A 90 -36.62 5.79 -33.18
C ASN A 90 -38.11 5.67 -33.49
N PRO A 91 -38.55 4.54 -34.06
CA PRO A 91 -39.97 4.28 -34.29
C PRO A 91 -40.77 4.33 -32.98
N PRO A 92 -42.08 4.62 -33.03
CA PRO A 92 -42.91 4.65 -31.84
C PRO A 92 -42.87 3.34 -31.06
N MET A 93 -42.55 3.42 -29.77
CA MET A 93 -42.44 2.26 -28.88
C MET A 93 -43.08 2.54 -27.52
N PRO A 94 -43.54 1.51 -26.79
CA PRO A 94 -44.11 1.65 -25.46
C PRO A 94 -43.01 1.87 -24.40
N LEU A 95 -42.40 3.06 -24.38
CA LEU A 95 -41.30 3.38 -23.46
C LEU A 95 -41.75 3.33 -21.99
N LEU A 96 -40.86 2.89 -21.10
CA LEU A 96 -41.16 2.77 -19.66
C LEU A 96 -41.38 4.15 -19.00
N PHE A 97 -40.58 5.13 -19.39
CA PHE A 97 -40.64 6.49 -18.86
C PHE A 97 -41.22 7.44 -19.91
N GLN A 98 -42.46 7.82 -19.69
CA GLN A 98 -43.19 8.80 -20.49
C GLN A 98 -43.71 9.90 -19.56
N TYR A 99 -44.01 11.05 -20.11
CA TYR A 99 -44.63 12.14 -19.36
C TYR A 99 -45.64 12.90 -20.22
N ASP A 100 -46.59 13.52 -19.55
CA ASP A 100 -47.53 14.44 -20.18
C ASP A 100 -46.83 15.79 -20.39
N ARG A 101 -46.59 16.14 -21.65
CA ARG A 101 -46.01 17.40 -22.09
C ARG A 101 -47.14 18.29 -22.62
N SER A 102 -47.86 18.94 -21.71
CA SER A 102 -48.94 19.89 -22.04
C SER A 102 -50.09 19.26 -22.86
N GLY A 103 -50.52 18.06 -22.48
CA GLY A 103 -51.59 17.29 -23.12
C GLY A 103 -51.11 16.22 -24.10
N GLU A 104 -49.82 16.23 -24.46
CA GLU A 104 -49.22 15.24 -25.36
C GLU A 104 -48.31 14.29 -24.60
N ILE A 105 -48.55 12.99 -24.73
CA ILE A 105 -47.69 11.97 -24.12
C ILE A 105 -46.37 11.92 -24.90
N SER A 106 -45.27 12.17 -24.20
CA SER A 106 -43.94 12.29 -24.78
C SER A 106 -42.93 11.40 -24.06
N ALA A 107 -41.89 10.98 -24.78
CA ALA A 107 -40.73 10.30 -24.18
C ALA A 107 -40.01 11.23 -23.19
N MET A 108 -39.69 10.74 -22.00
CA MET A 108 -38.96 11.53 -21.01
C MET A 108 -37.53 11.83 -21.50
N ASN A 109 -37.15 13.12 -21.53
CA ASN A 109 -35.81 13.54 -21.94
C ASN A 109 -34.91 13.85 -20.71
N GLY A 110 -33.60 13.90 -20.94
CA GLY A 110 -32.61 14.12 -19.87
C GLY A 110 -32.74 15.46 -19.16
N ASP A 111 -33.09 16.52 -19.89
CA ASP A 111 -33.27 17.87 -19.32
C ASP A 111 -34.48 17.94 -18.38
N PHE A 112 -35.59 17.30 -18.76
CA PHE A 112 -36.77 17.20 -17.91
C PHE A 112 -36.48 16.37 -16.66
N LEU A 113 -35.76 15.24 -16.81
CA LEU A 113 -35.36 14.41 -15.67
C LEU A 113 -34.49 15.20 -14.68
N ARG A 114 -33.46 15.91 -15.18
CA ARG A 114 -32.62 16.81 -14.37
C ARG A 114 -33.47 17.85 -13.65
N LYS A 115 -34.39 18.51 -14.35
CA LYS A 115 -35.26 19.53 -13.74
C LYS A 115 -36.09 18.94 -12.61
N CYS A 116 -36.75 17.80 -12.85
CA CYS A 116 -37.55 17.14 -11.83
C CYS A 116 -36.70 16.72 -10.63
N LEU A 117 -35.48 16.25 -10.87
CA LEU A 117 -34.53 15.85 -9.83
C LEU A 117 -34.14 17.03 -8.94
N ASN A 118 -33.78 18.16 -9.54
CA ASN A 118 -33.43 19.37 -8.81
C ASN A 118 -34.64 19.99 -8.10
N ASP A 119 -35.84 19.94 -8.68
CA ASP A 119 -37.08 20.38 -8.01
C ASP A 119 -37.33 19.55 -6.72
N VAL A 120 -37.02 18.24 -6.75
CA VAL A 120 -37.11 17.37 -5.57
C VAL A 120 -36.01 17.69 -4.56
N LEU A 121 -34.76 17.89 -5.00
CA LEU A 121 -33.64 18.25 -4.13
C LEU A 121 -33.89 19.58 -3.42
N ASP A 122 -34.39 20.59 -4.13
CA ASP A 122 -34.77 21.88 -3.56
C ASP A 122 -35.83 21.72 -2.47
N ALA A 123 -36.80 20.82 -2.67
CA ALA A 123 -37.84 20.54 -1.67
C ALA A 123 -37.30 19.86 -0.40
N THR A 124 -36.16 19.15 -0.47
CA THR A 124 -35.51 18.55 0.72
C THR A 124 -34.82 19.58 1.61
N GLY A 125 -34.46 20.74 1.08
CA GLY A 125 -33.69 21.77 1.79
C GLY A 125 -32.24 21.39 2.09
N LEU A 126 -31.72 20.33 1.46
CA LEU A 126 -30.32 19.93 1.61
C LEU A 126 -29.39 20.93 0.89
N THR A 127 -28.26 21.22 1.52
CA THR A 127 -27.23 22.12 0.98
C THR A 127 -25.89 21.42 0.88
N ASP A 128 -25.02 21.94 0.03
CA ASP A 128 -23.62 21.56 0.00
C ASP A 128 -22.85 22.14 1.22
N ALA A 129 -21.55 21.85 1.29
CA ALA A 129 -20.66 22.32 2.37
C ALA A 129 -20.51 23.85 2.41
N ASP A 130 -20.81 24.55 1.31
CA ASP A 130 -20.76 26.00 1.20
C ASP A 130 -22.13 26.66 1.52
N GLY A 131 -23.15 25.85 1.84
CA GLY A 131 -24.50 26.27 2.17
C GLY A 131 -25.37 26.61 0.95
N CYS A 132 -24.95 26.25 -0.26
CA CYS A 132 -25.73 26.44 -1.49
C CYS A 132 -26.62 25.20 -1.75
N PRO A 133 -27.81 25.36 -2.37
CA PRO A 133 -28.66 24.23 -2.74
C PRO A 133 -27.94 23.23 -3.64
N LEU A 134 -28.28 21.95 -3.49
CA LEU A 134 -27.70 20.88 -4.31
C LEU A 134 -28.20 21.00 -5.76
N ASP A 135 -27.27 20.98 -6.72
CA ASP A 135 -27.54 20.89 -8.16
C ASP A 135 -26.86 19.64 -8.70
N PHE A 136 -27.64 18.58 -8.96
CA PHE A 136 -27.12 17.29 -9.39
C PHE A 136 -27.58 16.90 -10.79
N ASP A 137 -26.66 16.27 -11.51
CA ASP A 137 -26.94 15.63 -12.79
C ASP A 137 -27.35 14.17 -12.53
N PRO A 138 -28.13 13.54 -13.42
CA PRO A 138 -28.32 12.08 -13.37
C PRO A 138 -26.98 11.32 -13.36
N HIS A 139 -25.97 11.88 -14.01
CA HIS A 139 -24.61 11.36 -13.95
C HIS A 139 -24.05 11.35 -12.51
N ASP A 140 -24.31 12.36 -11.68
CA ASP A 140 -23.83 12.39 -10.29
C ASP A 140 -24.43 11.29 -9.42
N PHE A 141 -25.70 10.92 -9.65
CA PHE A 141 -26.31 9.76 -8.99
C PHE A 141 -25.61 8.45 -9.37
N ARG A 142 -25.20 8.31 -10.64
CA ARG A 142 -24.37 7.19 -11.09
C ARG A 142 -23.01 7.19 -10.38
N ARG A 143 -22.38 8.35 -10.20
CA ARG A 143 -21.10 8.46 -9.45
C ARG A 143 -21.26 8.05 -7.99
N ILE A 144 -22.32 8.53 -7.32
CA ILE A 144 -22.64 8.20 -5.92
C ILE A 144 -22.87 6.70 -5.78
N PHE A 145 -23.72 6.12 -6.63
CA PHE A 145 -24.03 4.69 -6.61
C PHE A 145 -22.77 3.81 -6.75
N ILE A 146 -21.92 4.09 -7.74
CA ILE A 146 -20.70 3.29 -7.96
C ILE A 146 -19.72 3.43 -6.80
N THR A 147 -19.54 4.66 -6.29
CA THR A 147 -18.65 4.92 -5.15
C THR A 147 -19.13 4.17 -3.90
N ASP A 148 -20.43 4.24 -3.61
CA ASP A 148 -21.06 3.60 -2.45
C ASP A 148 -20.98 2.06 -2.54
N ALA A 149 -21.25 1.49 -3.71
CA ALA A 149 -21.16 0.06 -3.95
C ALA A 149 -19.73 -0.46 -3.70
N ILE A 150 -18.72 0.22 -4.25
CA ILE A 150 -17.31 -0.16 -4.06
C ILE A 150 -16.91 -0.04 -2.59
N ARG A 151 -17.30 1.06 -1.91
CA ARG A 151 -17.03 1.26 -0.48
C ARG A 151 -17.70 0.23 0.41
N SER A 152 -18.85 -0.28 0.00
CA SER A 152 -19.58 -1.36 0.69
C SER A 152 -18.98 -2.75 0.42
N GLY A 153 -17.84 -2.83 -0.28
CA GLY A 153 -17.10 -4.07 -0.52
C GLY A 153 -17.35 -4.70 -1.89
N LEU A 154 -18.09 -4.05 -2.79
CA LEU A 154 -18.23 -4.54 -4.16
C LEU A 154 -16.89 -4.44 -4.90
N PRO A 155 -16.35 -5.55 -5.46
CA PRO A 155 -15.12 -5.48 -6.24
C PRO A 155 -15.24 -4.54 -7.45
N PRO A 156 -14.21 -3.72 -7.75
CA PRO A 156 -14.27 -2.74 -8.84
C PRO A 156 -14.62 -3.31 -10.23
N HIS A 157 -14.19 -4.53 -10.54
CA HIS A 157 -14.51 -5.19 -11.80
C HIS A 157 -15.99 -5.60 -11.91
N ILE A 158 -16.67 -5.89 -10.79
CA ILE A 158 -18.13 -6.15 -10.78
C ILE A 158 -18.87 -4.83 -10.91
N ALA A 159 -18.44 -3.80 -10.18
CA ALA A 159 -18.99 -2.45 -10.31
C ALA A 159 -18.88 -1.92 -11.76
N GLN A 160 -17.81 -2.28 -12.48
CA GLN A 160 -17.61 -1.96 -13.89
C GLN A 160 -18.70 -2.58 -14.78
N VAL A 161 -19.00 -3.87 -14.57
CA VAL A 161 -20.04 -4.59 -15.34
C VAL A 161 -21.41 -3.96 -15.10
N ILE A 162 -21.75 -3.67 -13.84
CA ILE A 162 -23.02 -3.03 -13.48
C ILE A 162 -23.13 -1.64 -14.10
N ALA A 163 -22.04 -0.88 -14.10
CA ALA A 163 -22.01 0.43 -14.73
C ALA A 163 -22.02 0.35 -16.28
N GLY A 164 -21.67 -0.79 -16.88
CA GLY A 164 -21.49 -0.91 -18.33
C GLY A 164 -20.31 -0.09 -18.84
N HIS A 165 -19.23 0.02 -18.07
CA HIS A 165 -18.00 0.68 -18.52
C HIS A 165 -17.14 -0.27 -19.35
N SER A 166 -16.73 0.17 -20.54
CA SER A 166 -15.80 -0.58 -21.40
C SER A 166 -14.39 -0.67 -20.83
N ASP A 167 -13.94 0.38 -20.12
CA ASP A 167 -12.63 0.42 -19.45
C ASP A 167 -12.79 0.48 -17.93
N ILE A 168 -12.05 -0.39 -17.22
CA ILE A 168 -11.99 -0.44 -15.76
C ILE A 168 -11.46 0.87 -15.17
N ASN A 169 -10.62 1.63 -15.88
CA ASN A 169 -10.11 2.91 -15.39
C ASN A 169 -11.25 3.92 -15.15
N THR A 170 -12.32 3.85 -15.93
CA THR A 170 -13.54 4.68 -15.72
C THR A 170 -14.19 4.37 -14.38
N THR A 171 -14.20 3.10 -13.98
CA THR A 171 -14.74 2.66 -12.68
C THR A 171 -13.78 2.97 -11.54
N MET A 172 -12.48 2.78 -11.75
CA MET A 172 -11.44 3.05 -10.75
C MET A 172 -11.36 4.53 -10.38
N GLY A 173 -11.80 5.45 -11.24
CA GLY A 173 -11.98 6.86 -10.89
C GLY A 173 -12.95 7.12 -9.73
N TYR A 174 -13.83 6.17 -9.40
CA TYR A 174 -14.71 6.20 -8.24
C TYR A 174 -14.11 5.53 -6.99
N ASN A 175 -13.06 4.72 -7.18
CA ASN A 175 -12.34 4.05 -6.12
C ASN A 175 -11.19 4.94 -5.62
N ALA A 176 -11.53 6.10 -5.06
CA ALA A 176 -10.55 6.96 -4.41
C ALA A 176 -10.11 6.29 -3.10
N ILE A 177 -9.02 5.52 -3.15
CA ILE A 177 -8.42 4.91 -1.96
C ILE A 177 -7.81 6.04 -1.12
N TYR A 178 -8.38 6.28 0.06
CA TYR A 178 -7.78 7.21 1.01
C TYR A 178 -6.55 6.57 1.66
N PRO A 179 -5.46 7.30 1.95
CA PRO A 179 -4.28 6.74 2.60
C PRO A 179 -4.60 5.95 3.89
N ALA A 180 -5.60 6.39 4.65
CA ALA A 180 -6.09 5.68 5.83
C ALA A 180 -6.68 4.30 5.50
N GLU A 181 -7.46 4.17 4.43
CA GLU A 181 -8.06 2.89 4.01
C GLU A 181 -6.98 1.89 3.59
N ALA A 182 -5.94 2.36 2.89
CA ALA A 182 -4.79 1.52 2.53
C ALA A 182 -4.02 1.04 3.77
N ILE A 183 -3.78 1.93 4.74
CA ILE A 183 -3.10 1.60 6.00
C ILE A 183 -3.90 0.57 6.79
N GLU A 184 -5.21 0.78 6.95
CA GLU A 184 -6.07 -0.13 7.72
C GLU A 184 -6.22 -1.49 7.02
N ALA A 185 -6.37 -1.52 5.69
CA ALA A 185 -6.39 -2.76 4.93
C ALA A 185 -5.08 -3.55 5.10
N HIS A 186 -3.94 -2.86 5.07
CA HIS A 186 -2.63 -3.47 5.31
C HIS A 186 -2.49 -4.01 6.73
N ARG A 187 -2.87 -3.22 7.75
CA ARG A 187 -2.86 -3.65 9.16
C ARG A 187 -3.72 -4.89 9.39
N ALA A 188 -4.93 -4.90 8.84
CA ALA A 188 -5.84 -6.04 8.93
C ALA A 188 -5.27 -7.28 8.24
N PHE A 189 -4.59 -7.11 7.10
CA PHE A 189 -3.88 -8.20 6.43
C PHE A 189 -2.75 -8.79 7.28
N ILE A 190 -1.91 -7.94 7.89
CA ILE A 190 -0.83 -8.40 8.79
C ILE A 190 -1.41 -9.13 10.01
N ALA A 191 -2.48 -8.59 10.61
CA ALA A 191 -3.14 -9.21 11.75
C ALA A 191 -3.65 -10.63 11.43
N ARG A 192 -4.35 -10.82 10.30
CA ARG A 192 -4.80 -12.15 9.83
C ARG A 192 -3.67 -13.13 9.58
N ARG A 193 -2.50 -12.64 9.16
CA ARG A 193 -1.32 -13.51 9.00
C ARG A 193 -0.71 -13.91 10.33
N ARG A 194 -0.70 -13.02 11.32
CA ARG A 194 -0.19 -13.33 12.66
C ARG A 194 -1.04 -14.39 13.36
N THR A 195 -2.36 -14.40 13.15
CA THR A 195 -3.25 -15.43 13.73
C THR A 195 -3.02 -16.83 13.19
N LEU A 196 -2.40 -16.97 12.01
CA LEU A 196 -2.07 -18.28 11.42
C LEU A 196 -0.77 -18.88 11.97
N ARG A 197 0.04 -18.10 12.69
CA ARG A 197 1.28 -18.60 13.29
C ARG A 197 1.01 -19.25 14.65
N PRO A 198 1.76 -20.31 15.02
CA PRO A 198 1.71 -20.87 16.36
C PRO A 198 1.94 -19.76 17.41
N SER A 199 1.05 -19.69 18.40
CA SER A 199 1.11 -18.65 19.44
C SER A 199 2.40 -18.67 20.25
N GLU A 200 3.06 -19.83 20.34
CA GLU A 200 4.35 -20.01 21.03
C GLU A 200 5.46 -19.13 20.45
N GLU A 201 5.46 -18.83 19.14
CA GLU A 201 6.46 -17.93 18.52
C GLU A 201 6.40 -16.49 19.05
N TYR A 202 5.26 -16.09 19.63
CA TYR A 202 5.03 -14.73 20.16
C TYR A 202 4.92 -14.69 21.68
N ARG A 203 5.26 -15.79 22.36
CA ARG A 203 5.31 -15.80 23.82
C ARG A 203 6.34 -14.79 24.33
N THR A 204 5.96 -14.01 25.33
CA THR A 204 6.91 -13.17 26.08
C THR A 204 7.80 -14.08 26.93
N PRO A 205 9.14 -14.06 26.77
CA PRO A 205 10.02 -14.87 27.60
C PRO A 205 9.90 -14.48 29.08
N THR A 206 10.01 -15.46 29.97
CA THR A 206 9.98 -15.29 31.42
C THR A 206 11.26 -14.62 31.93
N ALA A 207 11.21 -14.05 33.13
CA ALA A 207 12.40 -13.47 33.76
C ALA A 207 13.53 -14.50 33.94
N GLU A 208 13.18 -15.75 34.30
CA GLU A 208 14.14 -16.85 34.44
C GLU A 208 14.81 -17.23 33.11
N GLU A 209 14.05 -17.24 32.01
CA GLU A 209 14.59 -17.45 30.66
C GLU A 209 15.50 -16.30 30.24
N TRP A 210 15.15 -15.06 30.58
CA TRP A 210 15.99 -13.89 30.37
C TRP A 210 17.29 -13.96 31.17
N ASP A 211 17.22 -14.31 32.45
CA ASP A 211 18.39 -14.45 33.32
C ASP A 211 19.28 -15.60 32.86
N ALA A 212 18.70 -16.72 32.40
CA ALA A 212 19.44 -17.82 31.81
C ALA A 212 20.14 -17.40 30.50
N PHE A 213 19.45 -16.63 29.64
CA PHE A 213 20.01 -16.12 28.39
C PHE A 213 21.16 -15.14 28.64
N LEU A 214 20.99 -14.17 29.53
CA LEU A 214 22.03 -13.20 29.89
C LEU A 214 23.21 -13.89 30.59
N GLY A 215 22.92 -14.73 31.58
CA GLY A 215 23.92 -15.50 32.32
C GLY A 215 24.69 -16.50 31.44
N HIS A 216 24.13 -16.94 30.31
CA HIS A 216 24.84 -17.79 29.35
C HIS A 216 26.08 -17.12 28.75
N PHE A 217 26.02 -15.81 28.51
CA PHE A 217 27.16 -15.05 28.00
C PHE A 217 28.21 -14.79 29.09
N GLU A 218 27.79 -14.51 30.32
CA GLU A 218 28.69 -14.29 31.46
C GLU A 218 29.46 -15.56 31.85
N ARG A 219 28.80 -16.73 31.83
CA ARG A 219 29.40 -18.02 32.22
C ARG A 219 30.39 -18.59 31.21
N ARG A 220 30.62 -17.93 30.07
CA ARG A 220 31.47 -18.41 28.97
C ARG A 220 32.78 -17.64 28.80
N LYS A 221 33.19 -16.90 29.81
CA LYS A 221 34.57 -16.45 29.95
C LYS A 221 35.49 -17.66 30.12
N LEU A 222 36.48 -17.77 29.26
CA LEU A 222 37.51 -18.80 29.25
C LEU A 222 38.87 -18.16 29.55
N SER A 223 39.87 -18.98 29.80
CA SER A 223 41.23 -18.53 30.14
C SER A 223 41.91 -17.68 29.07
N ILE A 224 41.51 -17.81 27.80
CA ILE A 224 42.12 -17.13 26.64
C ILE A 224 41.11 -16.35 25.79
N GLY A 225 39.87 -16.20 26.27
CA GLY A 225 38.83 -15.41 25.59
C GLY A 225 37.40 -15.84 25.92
N ILE A 226 36.49 -15.74 24.95
CA ILE A 226 35.07 -16.05 25.15
C ILE A 226 34.56 -17.12 24.18
N CYS A 227 33.65 -17.97 24.65
CA CYS A 227 32.99 -18.96 23.79
C CYS A 227 31.74 -18.38 23.11
N ALA A 228 31.79 -18.17 21.78
CA ALA A 228 30.71 -17.59 20.99
C ALA A 228 29.64 -18.61 20.52
N ARG A 229 29.58 -19.80 21.12
CA ARG A 229 28.59 -20.82 20.76
C ARG A 229 27.17 -20.33 21.13
N ALA A 230 26.16 -20.71 20.34
CA ALA A 230 24.77 -20.27 20.55
C ALA A 230 24.20 -20.68 21.92
N PHE A 231 23.23 -19.89 22.41
CA PHE A 231 22.41 -20.23 23.57
C PHE A 231 21.75 -21.61 23.40
N GLY A 232 21.66 -22.39 24.48
CA GLY A 232 21.00 -23.70 24.47
C GLY A 232 21.77 -24.86 23.80
N THR A 233 23.03 -24.68 23.38
CA THR A 233 23.83 -25.75 22.75
C THR A 233 24.95 -26.25 23.65
N SER A 234 25.06 -27.58 23.81
CA SER A 234 26.10 -28.25 24.60
C SER A 234 27.45 -28.30 23.87
N CYS A 235 28.54 -28.52 24.63
CA CYS A 235 29.89 -28.70 24.11
C CYS A 235 30.31 -30.16 24.31
N ILE A 236 30.67 -30.87 23.24
CA ILE A 236 31.22 -32.24 23.35
C ILE A 236 32.68 -32.27 23.83
N HIS A 237 33.37 -31.12 23.78
CA HIS A 237 34.82 -31.04 23.97
C HIS A 237 35.26 -30.57 25.37
N GLU A 238 34.35 -30.55 26.36
CA GLU A 238 34.65 -30.24 27.78
C GLU A 238 35.79 -29.22 28.00
N HIS A 239 35.74 -28.06 27.31
CA HIS A 239 36.71 -26.95 27.43
C HIS A 239 38.08 -27.08 26.72
N ALA A 240 38.25 -27.97 25.72
CA ALA A 240 39.39 -27.95 24.79
C ALA A 240 39.34 -26.74 23.81
N CYS A 241 39.39 -25.52 24.34
CA CYS A 241 38.95 -24.32 23.62
C CYS A 241 39.96 -23.79 22.58
N VAL A 242 41.26 -24.03 22.73
CA VAL A 242 42.29 -23.58 21.76
C VAL A 242 42.00 -24.11 20.35
N ARG A 243 41.55 -25.36 20.25
CA ARG A 243 41.18 -26.02 18.98
C ARG A 243 39.78 -25.63 18.49
N CYS A 244 38.97 -24.98 19.31
CA CYS A 244 37.57 -24.73 19.01
C CYS A 244 37.38 -23.52 18.10
N SER A 245 36.71 -23.68 16.95
CA SER A 245 36.36 -22.58 16.05
C SER A 245 35.49 -21.50 16.71
N MET A 246 34.68 -21.89 17.70
CA MET A 246 33.79 -20.97 18.43
C MET A 246 34.48 -20.16 19.52
N LEU A 247 35.75 -20.44 19.85
CA LEU A 247 36.54 -19.57 20.73
C LEU A 247 36.88 -18.27 19.99
N ARG A 248 36.44 -17.14 20.54
CA ARG A 248 36.91 -15.81 20.17
C ARG A 248 38.03 -15.42 21.15
N PRO A 249 39.29 -15.38 20.69
CA PRO A 249 40.40 -15.01 21.55
C PRO A 249 40.29 -13.53 21.91
N GLU A 250 40.66 -13.18 23.13
CA GLU A 250 40.71 -11.79 23.53
C GLU A 250 42.10 -11.19 23.27
N PRO A 251 42.18 -9.91 22.82
CA PRO A 251 43.46 -9.30 22.47
C PRO A 251 44.47 -9.20 23.62
N ASP A 252 44.00 -9.03 24.86
CA ASP A 252 44.83 -8.99 26.07
C ASP A 252 45.47 -10.35 26.39
N GLN A 253 44.84 -11.46 25.97
CA GLN A 253 45.34 -12.83 26.16
C GLN A 253 46.31 -13.29 25.06
N ARG A 254 46.72 -12.40 24.14
CA ARG A 254 47.67 -12.74 23.06
C ARG A 254 48.99 -13.31 23.60
N GLY A 255 49.52 -12.75 24.69
CA GLY A 255 50.75 -13.24 25.32
C GLY A 255 50.61 -14.70 25.77
N ARG A 256 49.47 -15.04 26.39
CA ARG A 256 49.19 -16.41 26.82
C ARG A 256 49.08 -17.39 25.64
N LEU A 257 48.50 -16.97 24.52
CA LEU A 257 48.44 -17.78 23.29
C LEU A 257 49.83 -18.04 22.70
N ILE A 258 50.74 -17.07 22.77
CA ILE A 258 52.14 -17.26 22.37
C ILE A 258 52.84 -18.29 23.26
N GLU A 259 52.68 -18.19 24.58
CA GLU A 259 53.23 -19.17 25.51
C GLU A 259 52.73 -20.59 25.21
N ILE A 260 51.43 -20.75 24.94
CA ILE A 260 50.83 -22.03 24.56
C ILE A 260 51.44 -22.55 23.25
N ARG A 261 51.57 -21.70 22.23
CA ARG A 261 52.20 -22.07 20.95
C ARG A 261 53.64 -22.55 21.16
N ASP A 262 54.45 -21.78 21.88
CA ASP A 262 55.87 -22.08 22.06
C ASP A 262 56.06 -23.35 22.91
N ASN A 263 55.20 -23.56 23.91
CA ASN A 263 55.16 -24.81 24.66
C ASN A 263 54.84 -26.01 23.77
N LEU A 264 53.80 -25.90 22.92
CA LEU A 264 53.41 -26.97 22.00
C LEU A 264 54.54 -27.31 21.02
N VAL A 265 55.24 -26.32 20.47
CA VAL A 265 56.43 -26.54 19.63
C VAL A 265 57.50 -27.32 20.40
N ALA A 266 57.82 -26.91 21.62
CA ALA A 266 58.82 -27.59 22.44
C ALA A 266 58.42 -29.03 22.81
N ARG A 267 57.13 -29.31 22.99
CA ARG A 267 56.61 -30.66 23.24
C ARG A 267 56.64 -31.54 21.99
N ILE A 268 56.35 -30.98 20.82
CA ILE A 268 56.49 -31.70 19.54
C ILE A 268 57.95 -32.13 19.33
N THR A 269 58.91 -31.21 19.47
CA THR A 269 60.34 -31.53 19.32
C THR A 269 60.81 -32.61 20.31
N GLU A 270 60.29 -32.59 21.54
CA GLU A 270 60.59 -33.65 22.52
C GLU A 270 59.98 -34.99 22.10
N ALA A 271 58.70 -35.02 21.72
CA ALA A 271 58.03 -36.23 21.29
C ALA A 271 58.69 -36.86 20.04
N GLU A 272 59.17 -36.05 19.11
CA GLU A 272 59.96 -36.51 17.96
C GLU A 272 61.28 -37.16 18.40
N ARG A 273 62.02 -36.51 19.32
CA ARG A 273 63.30 -37.02 19.84
C ARG A 273 63.13 -38.36 20.56
N GLU A 274 62.08 -38.49 21.36
CA GLU A 274 61.80 -39.68 22.17
C GLU A 274 61.00 -40.76 21.41
N GLY A 275 60.57 -40.47 20.17
CA GLY A 275 59.81 -41.42 19.34
C GLY A 275 58.36 -41.64 19.78
N TRP A 276 57.73 -40.68 20.46
CA TRP A 276 56.34 -40.76 20.94
C TRP A 276 55.33 -40.41 19.85
N LEU A 277 55.25 -41.27 18.83
CA LEU A 277 54.43 -41.02 17.64
C LEU A 277 52.92 -40.84 17.95
N GLY A 278 52.41 -41.45 19.01
CA GLY A 278 50.99 -41.36 19.40
C GLY A 278 50.58 -39.98 19.94
N GLU A 279 51.51 -39.19 20.45
CA GLU A 279 51.23 -37.86 21.03
C GLU A 279 51.37 -36.73 19.99
N LEU A 280 52.13 -36.97 18.92
CA LEU A 280 52.45 -35.95 17.91
C LEU A 280 51.20 -35.35 17.25
N GLU A 281 50.29 -36.19 16.77
CA GLU A 281 49.08 -35.73 16.06
C GLU A 281 48.23 -34.79 16.94
N GLY A 282 48.05 -35.12 18.22
CA GLY A 282 47.31 -34.29 19.16
C GLY A 282 47.99 -32.94 19.44
N LEU A 283 49.32 -32.93 19.54
CA LEU A 283 50.10 -31.72 19.73
C LEU A 283 50.08 -30.82 18.49
N GLU A 284 50.22 -31.38 17.29
CA GLU A 284 50.16 -30.66 16.02
C GLU A 284 48.80 -29.99 15.80
N VAL A 285 47.69 -30.70 16.07
CA VAL A 285 46.34 -30.12 15.97
C VAL A 285 46.15 -28.97 16.97
N SER A 286 46.73 -29.08 18.17
CA SER A 286 46.70 -27.99 19.16
C SER A 286 47.52 -26.79 18.72
N LEU A 287 48.68 -27.04 18.10
CA LEU A 287 49.57 -26.00 17.61
C LEU A 287 48.90 -25.22 16.48
N ALA A 288 48.29 -25.93 15.53
CA ALA A 288 47.49 -25.32 14.46
C ALA A 288 46.37 -24.44 15.04
N GLY A 289 45.62 -24.95 16.01
CA GLY A 289 44.59 -24.17 16.72
C GLY A 289 45.15 -22.90 17.37
N ALA A 290 46.29 -22.98 18.06
CA ALA A 290 46.92 -21.81 18.68
C ALA A 290 47.39 -20.77 17.65
N GLN A 291 47.98 -21.23 16.53
CA GLN A 291 48.41 -20.37 15.43
C GLN A 291 47.22 -19.67 14.75
N ASP A 292 46.13 -20.39 14.50
CA ASP A 292 44.89 -19.84 13.94
C ASP A 292 44.30 -18.74 14.82
N LYS A 293 44.33 -18.92 16.15
CA LYS A 293 43.86 -17.88 17.10
C LYS A 293 44.74 -16.64 17.08
N LEU A 294 46.06 -16.79 16.99
CA LEU A 294 46.97 -15.65 16.84
C LEU A 294 46.72 -14.92 15.51
N ALA A 295 46.57 -15.65 14.40
CA ALA A 295 46.24 -15.07 13.10
C ALA A 295 44.90 -14.34 13.11
N GLN A 296 43.90 -14.86 13.84
CA GLN A 296 42.61 -14.19 14.03
C GLN A 296 42.77 -12.84 14.73
N LEU A 297 43.59 -12.77 15.79
CA LEU A 297 43.87 -11.52 16.51
C LEU A 297 44.59 -10.51 15.61
N ASP A 298 45.60 -10.95 14.86
CA ASP A 298 46.36 -10.09 13.96
C ASP A 298 45.45 -9.52 12.84
N ALA A 299 44.57 -10.36 12.27
CA ALA A 299 43.58 -9.93 11.29
C ALA A 299 42.54 -8.94 11.86
N GLU A 300 42.16 -9.09 13.13
CA GLU A 300 41.26 -8.15 13.80
C GLU A 300 41.93 -6.80 14.04
N LEU A 301 43.18 -6.79 14.47
CA LEU A 301 43.98 -5.57 14.64
C LEU A 301 44.07 -4.80 13.31
N ALA A 302 44.39 -5.50 12.22
CA ALA A 302 44.48 -4.91 10.88
C ALA A 302 43.14 -4.34 10.37
N ARG A 303 42.01 -5.01 10.68
CA ARG A 303 40.67 -4.47 10.37
C ARG A 303 40.36 -3.22 11.17
N ARG A 304 40.70 -3.19 12.47
CA ARG A 304 40.47 -2.00 13.31
C ARG A 304 41.31 -0.81 12.84
N SER A 305 42.54 -1.02 12.38
CA SER A 305 43.38 0.05 11.84
C SER A 305 42.93 0.58 10.48
N THR A 306 42.09 -0.16 9.76
CA THR A 306 41.55 0.22 8.43
C THR A 306 40.08 0.63 8.48
N ALA A 307 39.44 0.54 9.65
CA ALA A 307 38.03 0.89 9.82
C ALA A 307 37.84 2.40 9.61
N VAL A 308 37.05 2.74 8.59
CA VAL A 308 36.58 4.11 8.35
C VAL A 308 35.41 4.36 9.29
N ASP A 309 35.53 5.38 10.14
CA ASP A 309 34.42 5.82 10.98
C ASP A 309 33.32 6.40 10.09
N LEU A 310 32.18 5.69 10.02
CA LEU A 310 31.01 6.11 9.25
C LEU A 310 30.10 7.05 10.06
N GLY A 311 30.40 7.29 11.34
CA GLY A 311 29.53 8.01 12.26
C GLY A 311 28.23 7.27 12.57
N ILE A 312 27.58 7.63 13.67
CA ILE A 312 26.20 7.22 13.94
C ILE A 312 25.30 8.15 13.12
N PRO A 313 24.50 7.66 12.16
CA PRO A 313 23.62 8.53 11.38
C PRO A 313 22.64 9.22 12.32
N THR A 314 22.65 10.55 12.30
CA THR A 314 21.70 11.32 13.10
C THR A 314 20.35 11.30 12.41
N PHE A 315 19.27 11.48 13.18
CA PHE A 315 17.91 11.50 12.64
C PHE A 315 17.73 12.52 11.49
N ARG A 316 18.55 13.59 11.50
CA ARG A 316 18.57 14.63 10.47
C ARG A 316 19.12 14.12 9.13
N ASP A 317 20.11 13.22 9.17
CA ASP A 317 20.74 12.64 7.98
C ASP A 317 19.83 11.64 7.27
N ILE A 318 18.94 10.99 8.03
CA ILE A 318 17.93 10.06 7.52
C ILE A 318 16.75 10.83 6.89
N ALA A 319 16.37 11.97 7.49
CA ALA A 319 15.24 12.78 7.01
C ALA A 319 15.56 13.66 5.79
N GLY A 320 16.84 13.92 5.49
CA GLY A 320 17.26 14.82 4.40
C GLY A 320 17.13 14.27 2.97
N ARG A 321 16.72 13.02 2.77
CA ARG A 321 16.59 12.42 1.42
C ARG A 321 15.24 12.68 0.73
N ASP A 322 14.27 13.28 1.43
CA ASP A 322 13.02 13.71 0.83
C ASP A 322 13.06 15.20 0.44
N GLY A 323 13.43 15.44 -0.82
CA GLY A 323 12.99 16.64 -1.53
C GLY A 323 14.06 17.71 -1.81
N THR A 324 14.89 17.49 -2.82
CA THR A 324 15.42 18.58 -3.64
C THR A 324 15.18 18.29 -5.11
N SER A 325 14.00 18.67 -5.60
CA SER A 325 13.78 18.87 -7.04
C SER A 325 14.41 20.21 -7.42
N PRO A 326 15.32 20.29 -8.42
CA PRO A 326 15.92 21.54 -8.81
C PRO A 326 14.87 22.44 -9.46
N ARG A 327 14.76 23.69 -9.01
CA ARG A 327 14.07 24.77 -9.74
C ARG A 327 14.91 25.08 -10.99
N GLN A 328 14.35 24.85 -12.16
CA GLN A 328 14.87 25.44 -13.40
C GLN A 328 14.47 26.92 -13.43
N SER A 329 15.47 27.78 -13.52
CA SER A 329 15.36 29.21 -13.72
C SER A 329 15.65 29.56 -15.18
N GLY A 330 14.78 30.40 -15.76
CA GLY A 330 15.09 31.41 -16.80
C GLY A 330 15.56 30.89 -18.14
#